data_AF-A0A147ERK3-F1
#
_entry.id   AF-A0A147ERK3-F1
#
_cell.length_a   1.000
_cell.length_b   1.000
_cell.length_c   1.000
_cell.angle_alpha   90.00
_cell.angle_beta   90.00
_cell.angle_gamma   90.00
#
_symmetry.space_group_name_H-M   'P 1'
#
loop_
_entity.id
_entity.type
_entity.pdbx_description
1 polymer ?
#
loop_
_entity_poly.entity_id
_entity_poly.type
_entity_poly.pdbx_seq_one_letter_code
_entity_poly.pdbx_strand_id
1 'polypeptide(L)'
;MNGYRDLRIGLLGCGSVGAQVARLILAHGDELAARIGARLTLAGIAVRDVDAPRDVELPRELFTTDAERLVQGSDIVIELMGGIEPARTLITQALQGGADVVTANKALIAAHGPELSEAAEQVGAQLSYEAAVAAAIPILRPLRESLAGDHITRVLGIVNGSTNYILDRMDRFGDSAEDASRVASELGFLEADPTLDVEGYDAAQKATILASIAFHTEVPVDAVHREGITQITAEQIDAAKSAGYVIKLLAIAERLQAADGTHGVSARVYPALIRRDHPLAAVHEGKNAVFVEAEAAGELMFYGAGAGGAETASAVLGDLVSAARRHVVGGPGIPGSLHAELPILPVGEVTTAYQIMLEVRDQPGVLASIAGILAERGVSAASVEQTVAGAAAGGEPSAALVIGTHRAREADLAATVEALRAADVVTAVTSVLRLEGQA
;
A
#
# COMPACT_ATOMS: atom_id res chain seq x y z
N MET A 1 -42.18 6.81 -0.50
CA MET A 1 -41.00 6.37 -1.27
C MET A 1 -41.16 6.93 -2.66
N ASN A 2 -40.26 7.81 -3.10
CA ASN A 2 -40.29 8.40 -4.44
C ASN A 2 -40.21 7.27 -5.48
N GLY A 3 -41.02 7.35 -6.54
CA GLY A 3 -41.15 6.32 -7.58
C GLY A 3 -39.93 6.22 -8.51
N TYR A 4 -38.71 6.21 -7.96
CA TYR A 4 -37.50 5.93 -8.72
C TYR A 4 -37.48 4.45 -9.11
N ARG A 5 -37.01 4.13 -10.32
CA ARG A 5 -36.82 2.73 -10.72
C ARG A 5 -35.79 2.06 -9.80
N ASP A 6 -35.95 0.77 -9.55
CA ASP A 6 -34.95 -0.01 -8.83
C ASP A 6 -33.63 -0.03 -9.63
N LEU A 7 -32.51 0.16 -8.93
CA LEU A 7 -31.18 0.09 -9.52
C LEU A 7 -30.70 -1.37 -9.54
N ARG A 8 -30.35 -1.86 -10.73
CA ARG A 8 -29.91 -3.24 -10.97
C ARG A 8 -28.43 -3.38 -10.71
N ILE A 9 -28.05 -4.28 -9.81
CA ILE A 9 -26.67 -4.53 -9.41
C ILE A 9 -26.19 -5.86 -9.98
N GLY A 10 -25.13 -5.84 -10.76
CA GLY A 10 -24.45 -7.05 -11.23
C GLY A 10 -23.21 -7.32 -10.39
N LEU A 11 -23.11 -8.50 -9.78
CA LEU A 11 -21.93 -8.87 -8.98
C LEU A 11 -21.07 -9.88 -9.76
N LEU A 12 -19.80 -9.55 -10.01
CA LEU A 12 -18.83 -10.42 -10.65
C LEU A 12 -17.90 -10.99 -9.58
N GLY A 13 -17.93 -12.30 -9.38
CA GLY A 13 -17.15 -12.96 -8.33
C GLY A 13 -17.92 -13.06 -7.01
N CYS A 14 -17.81 -14.23 -6.38
CA CYS A 14 -18.48 -14.54 -5.12
C CYS A 14 -17.59 -15.38 -4.21
N GLY A 15 -16.33 -14.96 -4.06
CA GLY A 15 -15.43 -15.45 -3.01
C GLY A 15 -15.79 -14.81 -1.65
N SER A 16 -14.84 -14.79 -0.71
CA SER A 16 -15.05 -14.26 0.65
C SER A 16 -15.62 -12.84 0.68
N VAL A 17 -15.10 -11.92 -0.13
CA VAL A 17 -15.62 -10.54 -0.21
C VAL A 17 -16.98 -10.49 -0.91
N GLY A 18 -17.09 -11.10 -2.09
CA GLY A 18 -18.32 -11.05 -2.89
C GLY A 18 -19.53 -11.69 -2.19
N ALA A 19 -19.31 -12.78 -1.46
CA ALA A 19 -20.34 -13.42 -0.65
C ALA A 19 -20.86 -12.48 0.46
N GLN A 20 -19.98 -11.75 1.15
CA GLN A 20 -20.37 -10.77 2.16
C GLN A 20 -21.10 -9.57 1.55
N VAL A 21 -20.67 -9.08 0.39
CA VAL A 21 -21.36 -8.00 -0.34
C VAL A 21 -22.79 -8.41 -0.71
N ALA A 22 -22.95 -9.59 -1.33
CA ALA A 22 -24.28 -10.11 -1.69
C ALA A 22 -25.17 -10.29 -0.44
N ARG A 23 -24.63 -10.86 0.63
CA ARG A 23 -25.33 -11.03 1.92
C ARG A 23 -25.86 -9.71 2.45
N LEU A 24 -25.02 -8.68 2.47
CA LEU A 24 -25.35 -7.38 3.05
C LEU A 24 -26.34 -6.60 2.19
N ILE A 25 -26.25 -6.69 0.86
CA ILE A 25 -27.26 -6.12 -0.06
C ILE A 25 -28.63 -6.74 0.20
N LEU A 26 -28.70 -8.08 0.31
CA LEU A 26 -29.95 -8.81 0.56
C LEU A 26 -30.51 -8.55 1.96
N ALA A 27 -29.65 -8.55 2.98
CA ALA A 27 -30.07 -8.39 4.38
C ALA A 27 -30.47 -6.96 4.72
N HIS A 28 -29.78 -5.95 4.17
CA HIS A 28 -29.94 -4.54 4.55
C HIS A 28 -30.56 -3.68 3.43
N GLY A 29 -31.24 -4.31 2.46
CA GLY A 29 -31.76 -3.62 1.28
C GLY A 29 -32.67 -2.42 1.58
N ASP A 30 -33.54 -2.51 2.58
CA ASP A 30 -34.41 -1.39 2.97
C ASP A 30 -33.64 -0.21 3.59
N GLU A 31 -32.61 -0.49 4.39
CA GLU A 31 -31.75 0.54 4.98
C GLU A 31 -30.88 1.22 3.92
N LEU A 32 -30.28 0.43 3.02
CA LEU A 32 -29.54 0.95 1.87
C LEU A 32 -30.46 1.83 1.00
N ALA A 33 -31.68 1.37 0.73
CA ALA A 33 -32.65 2.14 -0.04
C ALA A 33 -33.00 3.48 0.61
N ALA A 34 -33.15 3.52 1.94
CA ALA A 34 -33.38 4.77 2.67
C ALA A 34 -32.19 5.73 2.58
N ARG A 35 -30.95 5.22 2.58
CA ARG A 35 -29.72 6.02 2.44
C ARG A 35 -29.51 6.54 1.01
N ILE A 36 -29.97 5.80 0.00
CA ILE A 36 -29.75 6.08 -1.43
C ILE A 36 -30.88 6.91 -2.02
N GLY A 37 -32.12 6.65 -1.61
CA GLY A 37 -33.33 7.20 -2.22
C GLY A 37 -33.95 6.31 -3.32
N ALA A 38 -33.36 5.14 -3.59
CA ALA A 38 -33.86 4.13 -4.53
C ALA A 38 -33.54 2.71 -4.02
N ARG A 39 -34.36 1.72 -4.39
CA ARG A 39 -34.11 0.31 -4.05
C ARG A 39 -32.97 -0.26 -4.91
N LEU A 40 -32.21 -1.16 -4.31
CA LEU A 40 -31.19 -1.95 -4.99
C LEU A 40 -31.74 -3.35 -5.26
N THR A 41 -31.62 -3.81 -6.49
CA THR A 41 -31.98 -5.17 -6.89
C THR A 41 -30.73 -5.88 -7.38
N LEU A 42 -30.29 -6.90 -6.63
CA LEU A 42 -29.19 -7.77 -7.06
C LEU A 42 -29.69 -8.60 -8.25
N ALA A 43 -29.26 -8.22 -9.45
CA ALA A 43 -29.72 -8.79 -10.71
C ALA A 43 -29.12 -10.17 -11.01
N GLY A 44 -27.96 -10.45 -10.43
CA GLY A 44 -27.29 -11.74 -10.53
C GLY A 44 -25.86 -11.68 -9.97
N ILE A 45 -25.27 -12.86 -9.83
CA ILE A 45 -23.93 -13.11 -9.32
C ILE A 45 -23.20 -14.00 -10.33
N ALA A 46 -22.29 -13.43 -11.11
CA ALA A 46 -21.49 -14.16 -12.07
C ALA A 46 -20.34 -14.90 -11.38
N VAL A 47 -20.26 -16.20 -11.60
CA VAL A 47 -19.25 -17.10 -11.02
C VAL A 47 -18.80 -18.13 -12.05
N ARG A 48 -17.60 -18.71 -11.85
CA ARG A 48 -17.12 -19.82 -12.69
C ARG A 48 -17.87 -21.12 -12.43
N ASP A 49 -18.26 -21.34 -11.18
CA ASP A 49 -18.97 -22.52 -10.73
C ASP A 49 -20.10 -22.10 -9.76
N VAL A 50 -21.33 -22.40 -10.15
CA VAL A 50 -22.54 -22.07 -9.37
C VAL A 50 -22.67 -22.97 -8.14
N ASP A 51 -22.10 -24.17 -8.17
CA ASP A 51 -22.18 -25.19 -7.13
C ASP A 51 -21.02 -25.13 -6.13
N ALA A 52 -20.04 -24.25 -6.36
CA ALA A 52 -18.91 -24.06 -5.46
C ALA A 52 -19.36 -23.72 -4.02
N PRO A 53 -18.71 -24.29 -2.99
CA PRO A 53 -19.05 -24.02 -1.60
C PRO A 53 -18.77 -22.55 -1.24
N ARG A 54 -19.64 -21.99 -0.41
CA ARG A 54 -19.55 -20.60 0.06
C ARG A 54 -19.80 -20.55 1.56
N ASP A 55 -19.18 -19.58 2.19
CA ASP A 55 -19.26 -19.24 3.60
C ASP A 55 -20.57 -18.52 3.98
N VAL A 56 -21.40 -18.18 2.99
CA VAL A 56 -22.72 -17.58 3.17
C VAL A 56 -23.76 -18.28 2.28
N GLU A 57 -24.95 -18.54 2.84
CA GLU A 57 -26.11 -19.00 2.09
C GLU A 57 -26.69 -17.86 1.23
N LEU A 58 -26.71 -18.05 -0.09
CA LEU A 58 -27.26 -17.11 -1.06
C LEU A 58 -28.26 -17.83 -1.97
N PRO A 59 -29.35 -17.17 -2.41
CA PRO A 59 -30.34 -17.76 -3.31
C PRO A 59 -29.70 -18.30 -4.60
N ARG A 60 -29.97 -19.57 -4.94
CA ARG A 60 -29.33 -20.26 -6.07
C ARG A 60 -29.66 -19.57 -7.40
N GLU A 61 -30.86 -19.04 -7.53
CA GLU A 61 -31.38 -18.36 -8.71
C GLU A 61 -30.63 -17.07 -9.08
N LEU A 62 -29.84 -16.51 -8.16
CA LEU A 62 -29.01 -15.34 -8.45
C LEU A 62 -27.73 -15.73 -9.19
N PHE A 63 -27.27 -16.97 -9.10
CA PHE A 63 -26.00 -17.38 -9.69
C PHE A 63 -26.12 -17.60 -11.21
N THR A 64 -25.12 -17.12 -11.93
CA THR A 64 -24.99 -17.31 -13.38
C THR A 64 -23.54 -17.53 -13.77
N THR A 65 -23.31 -18.19 -14.90
CA THR A 65 -21.99 -18.26 -15.56
C THR A 65 -21.87 -17.27 -16.72
N ASP A 66 -22.96 -16.59 -17.09
CA ASP A 66 -23.02 -15.59 -18.16
C ASP A 66 -22.75 -14.18 -17.62
N ALA A 67 -21.46 -13.86 -17.46
CA ALA A 67 -21.00 -12.58 -16.93
C ALA A 67 -21.32 -11.40 -17.87
N GLU A 68 -21.17 -11.59 -19.19
CA GLU A 68 -21.40 -10.54 -20.19
C GLU A 68 -22.85 -10.05 -20.17
N ARG A 69 -23.81 -10.99 -20.15
CA ARG A 69 -25.23 -10.62 -20.09
C ARG A 69 -25.59 -9.93 -18.77
N LEU A 70 -24.96 -10.33 -17.67
CA LEU A 70 -25.17 -9.68 -16.37
C LEU A 70 -24.66 -8.24 -16.41
N VAL A 71 -23.46 -8.01 -16.94
CA VAL A 71 -22.86 -6.68 -17.09
C VAL A 71 -23.76 -5.77 -17.92
N GLN A 72 -24.19 -6.21 -19.11
CA GLN A 72 -25.03 -5.41 -20.01
C GLN A 72 -26.41 -5.05 -19.42
N GLY A 73 -26.89 -5.83 -18.45
CA GLY A 73 -28.20 -5.66 -17.83
C GLY A 73 -28.19 -4.94 -16.47
N SER A 74 -27.06 -4.34 -16.07
CA SER A 74 -26.88 -3.73 -14.74
C SER A 74 -26.67 -2.21 -14.83
N ASP A 75 -27.22 -1.47 -13.86
CA ASP A 75 -26.93 -0.04 -13.69
C ASP A 75 -25.57 0.17 -13.01
N ILE A 76 -25.21 -0.74 -12.09
CA ILE A 76 -23.93 -0.74 -11.37
C ILE A 76 -23.37 -2.16 -11.37
N VAL A 77 -22.11 -2.31 -11.72
CA VAL A 77 -21.37 -3.57 -11.70
C VAL A 77 -20.35 -3.54 -10.57
N ILE A 78 -20.36 -4.57 -9.73
CA ILE A 78 -19.38 -4.79 -8.66
C ILE A 78 -18.44 -5.90 -9.12
N GLU A 79 -17.15 -5.62 -9.27
CA GLU A 79 -16.13 -6.60 -9.69
C GLU A 79 -15.24 -7.01 -8.52
N LEU A 80 -15.27 -8.32 -8.21
CA LEU A 80 -14.56 -8.98 -7.12
C LEU A 80 -14.05 -10.37 -7.53
N MET A 81 -13.67 -10.54 -8.81
CA MET A 81 -13.13 -11.78 -9.35
C MET A 81 -11.61 -11.88 -9.12
N GLY A 82 -10.92 -10.74 -9.13
CA GLY A 82 -9.46 -10.68 -9.11
C GLY A 82 -8.85 -11.04 -10.47
N GLY A 83 -7.52 -10.90 -10.58
CA GLY A 83 -6.78 -11.09 -11.84
C GLY A 83 -6.99 -9.96 -12.86
N ILE A 84 -6.28 -10.00 -13.98
CA ILE A 84 -6.38 -8.97 -15.02
C ILE A 84 -7.49 -9.29 -16.02
N GLU A 85 -7.48 -10.51 -16.59
CA GLU A 85 -8.55 -11.00 -17.47
C GLU A 85 -9.28 -12.18 -16.81
N PRO A 86 -10.62 -12.29 -16.96
CA PRO A 86 -11.50 -11.47 -17.81
C PRO A 86 -11.99 -10.16 -17.16
N ALA A 87 -11.45 -9.77 -16.01
CA ALA A 87 -11.93 -8.61 -15.23
C ALA A 87 -11.88 -7.30 -16.04
N ARG A 88 -10.74 -7.00 -16.68
CA ARG A 88 -10.57 -5.83 -17.55
C ARG A 88 -11.63 -5.78 -18.65
N THR A 89 -11.79 -6.86 -19.41
CA THR A 89 -12.76 -6.94 -20.51
C THR A 89 -14.19 -6.63 -20.02
N LEU A 90 -14.61 -7.25 -18.91
CA LEU A 90 -15.96 -7.08 -18.37
C LEU A 90 -16.18 -5.68 -17.77
N ILE A 91 -15.18 -5.11 -17.10
CA ILE A 91 -15.24 -3.75 -16.56
C ILE A 91 -15.34 -2.73 -17.69
N THR A 92 -14.48 -2.83 -18.72
CA THR A 92 -14.52 -1.94 -19.88
C THR A 92 -15.88 -1.99 -20.56
N GLN A 93 -16.45 -3.19 -20.74
CA GLN A 93 -17.78 -3.36 -21.33
C GLN A 93 -18.88 -2.71 -20.46
N ALA A 94 -18.80 -2.84 -19.14
CA ALA A 94 -19.74 -2.21 -18.21
C ALA A 94 -19.70 -0.68 -18.33
N LEU A 95 -18.49 -0.12 -18.23
CA LEU A 95 -18.24 1.31 -18.29
C LEU A 95 -18.71 1.90 -19.62
N GLN A 96 -18.34 1.30 -20.75
CA GLN A 96 -18.77 1.74 -22.08
C GLN A 96 -20.29 1.63 -22.29
N GLY A 97 -20.96 0.72 -21.57
CA GLY A 97 -22.41 0.62 -21.51
C GLY A 97 -23.09 1.71 -20.67
N GLY A 98 -22.32 2.54 -19.98
CA GLY A 98 -22.81 3.59 -19.08
C GLY A 98 -23.09 3.11 -17.65
N ALA A 99 -22.72 1.88 -17.30
CA ALA A 99 -22.84 1.38 -15.93
C ALA A 99 -21.70 1.91 -15.06
N ASP A 100 -22.00 2.23 -13.80
CA ASP A 100 -20.94 2.48 -12.82
C ASP A 100 -20.25 1.17 -12.45
N VAL A 101 -18.94 1.24 -12.19
CA VAL A 101 -18.17 0.09 -11.73
C VAL A 101 -17.60 0.36 -10.34
N VAL A 102 -17.77 -0.61 -9.45
CA VAL A 102 -17.08 -0.69 -8.16
C VAL A 102 -16.17 -1.91 -8.16
N THR A 103 -14.88 -1.76 -7.86
CA THR A 103 -13.93 -2.89 -7.84
C THR A 103 -13.00 -2.85 -6.63
N ALA A 104 -12.56 -4.03 -6.17
CA ALA A 104 -11.47 -4.15 -5.20
C ALA A 104 -10.16 -4.64 -5.84
N ASN A 105 -10.09 -4.67 -7.17
CA ASN A 105 -9.01 -5.30 -7.92
C ASN A 105 -7.80 -4.39 -8.08
N LYS A 106 -6.98 -4.36 -7.03
CA LYS A 106 -5.75 -3.58 -6.95
C LYS A 106 -4.81 -3.78 -8.15
N ALA A 107 -4.59 -5.03 -8.55
CA ALA A 107 -3.65 -5.33 -9.64
C ALA A 107 -4.13 -4.75 -10.96
N LEU A 108 -5.45 -4.83 -11.23
CA LEU A 108 -6.05 -4.23 -12.41
C LEU A 108 -5.98 -2.69 -12.38
N ILE A 109 -6.34 -2.07 -11.25
CA ILE A 109 -6.31 -0.60 -11.13
C ILE A 109 -4.87 -0.07 -11.24
N ALA A 110 -3.88 -0.75 -10.65
CA ALA A 110 -2.48 -0.33 -10.76
C ALA A 110 -1.93 -0.46 -12.20
N ALA A 111 -2.44 -1.40 -13.01
CA ALA A 111 -1.95 -1.65 -14.37
C ALA A 111 -2.75 -0.92 -15.47
N HIS A 112 -4.06 -0.74 -15.28
CA HIS A 112 -4.99 -0.27 -16.30
C HIS A 112 -5.95 0.82 -15.79
N GLY A 113 -5.73 1.37 -14.59
CA GLY A 113 -6.59 2.40 -13.99
C GLY A 113 -6.84 3.62 -14.88
N PRO A 114 -5.83 4.21 -15.54
CA PRO A 114 -6.01 5.34 -16.45
C PRO A 114 -6.94 5.00 -17.62
N GLU A 115 -6.68 3.90 -18.34
CA GLU A 115 -7.50 3.43 -19.46
C GLU A 115 -8.96 3.21 -19.05
N LEU A 116 -9.19 2.57 -17.89
CA LEU A 116 -10.54 2.32 -17.39
C LEU A 116 -11.24 3.62 -16.96
N SER A 117 -10.51 4.58 -16.39
CA SER A 117 -11.06 5.87 -16.00
C SER A 117 -11.46 6.69 -17.23
N GLU A 118 -10.62 6.73 -18.27
CA GLU A 118 -10.94 7.36 -19.55
C GLU A 118 -12.20 6.75 -20.19
N ALA A 119 -12.33 5.42 -20.16
CA ALA A 119 -13.52 4.74 -20.67
C ALA A 119 -14.79 5.13 -19.91
N ALA A 120 -14.70 5.30 -18.58
CA ALA A 120 -15.81 5.77 -17.76
C ALA A 120 -16.22 7.21 -18.09
N GLU A 121 -15.24 8.10 -18.21
CA GLU A 121 -15.44 9.53 -18.49
C GLU A 121 -16.14 9.79 -19.82
N GLN A 122 -15.82 9.03 -20.87
CA GLN A 122 -16.38 9.19 -22.21
C GLN A 122 -17.92 9.11 -22.24
N VAL A 123 -18.52 8.37 -21.32
CA VAL A 123 -19.99 8.18 -21.24
C VAL A 123 -20.59 8.73 -19.94
N GLY A 124 -19.78 9.38 -19.10
CA GLY A 124 -20.21 9.92 -17.80
C GLY A 124 -20.50 8.85 -16.74
N ALA A 125 -19.96 7.64 -16.91
CA ALA A 125 -19.96 6.60 -15.89
C ALA A 125 -18.89 6.89 -14.82
N GLN A 126 -18.91 6.12 -13.74
CA GLN A 126 -17.95 6.25 -12.65
C GLN A 126 -17.26 4.92 -12.35
N LEU A 127 -15.93 4.97 -12.21
CA LEU A 127 -15.11 3.89 -11.67
C LEU A 127 -14.75 4.21 -10.21
N SER A 128 -15.11 3.34 -9.28
CA SER A 128 -14.81 3.47 -7.85
C SER A 128 -14.07 2.23 -7.35
N TYR A 129 -13.06 2.43 -6.50
CA TYR A 129 -12.15 1.37 -6.08
C TYR A 129 -11.56 1.59 -4.69
N GLU A 130 -12.33 2.15 -3.76
CA GLU A 130 -11.90 2.35 -2.36
C GLU A 130 -11.36 1.05 -1.75
N ALA A 131 -12.06 -0.06 -2.00
CA ALA A 131 -11.71 -1.39 -1.50
C ALA A 131 -10.38 -1.95 -2.04
N ALA A 132 -9.81 -1.36 -3.10
CA ALA A 132 -8.54 -1.83 -3.68
C ALA A 132 -7.32 -1.49 -2.81
N VAL A 133 -7.42 -0.48 -1.95
CA VAL A 133 -6.34 -0.04 -1.07
C VAL A 133 -6.83 -0.01 0.37
N ALA A 134 -6.10 -0.71 1.25
CA ALA A 134 -6.34 -0.69 2.70
C ALA A 134 -7.73 -1.17 3.18
N ALA A 135 -8.45 -1.95 2.35
CA ALA A 135 -9.70 -2.63 2.68
C ALA A 135 -10.76 -1.72 3.31
N ALA A 136 -11.00 -1.81 4.62
CA ALA A 136 -12.04 -1.03 5.31
C ALA A 136 -11.64 0.41 5.62
N ILE A 137 -10.34 0.76 5.49
CA ILE A 137 -9.85 2.09 5.82
C ILE A 137 -10.23 3.02 4.66
N PRO A 138 -11.11 4.03 4.88
CA PRO A 138 -11.41 4.99 3.84
C PRO A 138 -10.18 5.87 3.64
N ILE A 139 -9.53 5.79 2.48
CA ILE A 139 -8.34 6.58 2.18
C ILE A 139 -8.38 7.18 0.78
N LEU A 140 -8.88 6.47 -0.22
CA LEU A 140 -8.93 6.99 -1.59
C LEU A 140 -9.93 8.14 -1.69
N ARG A 141 -11.09 8.02 -1.04
CA ARG A 141 -12.08 9.09 -1.00
C ARG A 141 -11.61 10.30 -0.18
N PRO A 142 -11.04 10.17 1.04
CA PRO A 142 -10.41 11.31 1.71
C PRO A 142 -9.36 12.02 0.87
N LEU A 143 -8.47 11.30 0.19
CA LEU A 143 -7.45 11.90 -0.68
C LEU A 143 -8.08 12.62 -1.89
N ARG A 144 -9.09 12.00 -2.51
CA ARG A 144 -9.73 12.52 -3.75
C ARG A 144 -10.73 13.64 -3.51
N GLU A 145 -11.45 13.61 -2.39
CA GLU A 145 -12.63 14.48 -2.16
C GLU A 145 -12.43 15.38 -0.95
N SER A 146 -12.11 14.83 0.22
CA SER A 146 -11.99 15.61 1.46
C SER A 146 -10.77 16.53 1.45
N LEU A 147 -9.66 16.08 0.86
CA LEU A 147 -8.39 16.80 0.75
C LEU A 147 -8.17 17.46 -0.62
N ALA A 148 -9.18 17.43 -1.51
CA ALA A 148 -9.08 18.03 -2.85
C ALA A 148 -8.82 19.54 -2.85
N GLY A 149 -9.14 20.22 -1.74
CA GLY A 149 -8.89 21.65 -1.55
C GLY A 149 -7.55 21.96 -0.85
N ASP A 150 -6.71 20.95 -0.61
CA ASP A 150 -5.43 21.06 0.09
C ASP A 150 -4.28 20.60 -0.81
N HIS A 151 -3.04 20.80 -0.36
CA HIS A 151 -1.83 20.32 -1.00
C HIS A 151 -1.22 19.20 -0.15
N ILE A 152 -1.46 17.96 -0.57
CA ILE A 152 -0.78 16.80 0.00
C ILE A 152 0.69 16.87 -0.40
N THR A 153 1.59 16.80 0.58
CA THR A 153 3.03 16.78 0.38
C THR A 153 3.57 15.36 0.45
N ARG A 154 2.97 14.53 1.32
CA ARG A 154 3.47 13.19 1.59
C ARG A 154 2.38 12.24 2.08
N VAL A 155 2.52 10.97 1.70
CA VAL A 155 1.70 9.85 2.17
C VAL A 155 2.63 8.72 2.59
N LEU A 156 2.52 8.23 3.82
CA LEU A 156 3.23 7.06 4.34
C LEU A 156 2.21 6.00 4.72
N GLY A 157 2.42 4.76 4.30
CA GLY A 157 1.45 3.69 4.50
C GLY A 157 2.07 2.38 4.95
N ILE A 158 1.52 1.81 6.02
CA ILE A 158 1.62 0.37 6.31
C ILE A 158 0.40 -0.25 5.64
N VAL A 159 0.60 -0.73 4.41
CA VAL A 159 -0.50 -1.14 3.53
C VAL A 159 -0.54 -2.64 3.25
N ASN A 160 0.40 -3.41 3.82
CA ASN A 160 0.45 -4.86 3.73
C ASN A 160 0.43 -5.48 5.13
N GLY A 161 -0.68 -6.14 5.48
CA GLY A 161 -0.88 -6.70 6.82
C GLY A 161 0.07 -7.85 7.13
N SER A 162 0.43 -8.67 6.14
CA SER A 162 1.25 -9.87 6.34
C SER A 162 2.68 -9.51 6.73
N THR A 163 3.31 -8.58 6.01
CA THR A 163 4.63 -8.05 6.36
C THR A 163 4.63 -7.27 7.66
N ASN A 164 3.59 -6.48 7.95
CA ASN A 164 3.48 -5.80 9.24
C ASN A 164 3.36 -6.79 10.40
N TYR A 165 2.60 -7.88 10.23
CA TYR A 165 2.46 -8.91 11.24
C TYR A 165 3.81 -9.60 11.52
N ILE A 166 4.57 -9.96 10.47
CA ILE A 166 5.90 -10.57 10.61
C ILE A 166 6.84 -9.63 11.37
N LEU A 167 6.99 -8.38 10.93
CA LEU A 167 7.87 -7.40 11.59
C LEU A 167 7.43 -7.09 13.03
N ASP A 168 6.12 -7.04 13.29
CA ASP A 168 5.59 -6.83 14.65
C ASP A 168 5.94 -7.98 15.59
N ARG A 169 5.91 -9.23 15.08
CA ARG A 169 6.31 -10.39 15.87
C ARG A 169 7.80 -10.37 16.20
N MET A 170 8.63 -10.05 15.22
CA MET A 170 10.07 -9.90 15.42
C MET A 170 10.36 -8.82 16.48
N ASP A 171 9.73 -7.65 16.40
CA ASP A 171 9.96 -6.53 17.36
C ASP A 171 9.50 -6.84 18.79
N ARG A 172 8.30 -7.42 18.93
CA ARG A 172 7.63 -7.56 20.24
C ARG A 172 7.95 -8.87 20.94
N PHE A 173 8.10 -9.95 20.20
CA PHE A 173 8.32 -11.29 20.75
C PHE A 173 9.75 -11.79 20.56
N GLY A 174 10.56 -11.12 19.72
CA GLY A 174 11.92 -11.55 19.44
C GLY A 174 11.98 -12.80 18.55
N ASP A 175 10.91 -13.07 17.79
CA ASP A 175 10.86 -14.20 16.88
C ASP A 175 11.88 -14.02 15.75
N SER A 176 12.40 -15.15 15.24
CA SER A 176 13.13 -15.17 13.97
C SER A 176 12.17 -14.82 12.81
N ALA A 177 12.71 -14.35 11.68
CA ALA A 177 11.92 -14.09 10.48
C ALA A 177 11.19 -15.37 9.99
N GLU A 178 11.85 -16.53 10.13
CA GLU A 178 11.30 -17.84 9.77
C GLU A 178 10.12 -18.23 10.66
N ASP A 179 10.27 -18.09 11.98
CA ASP A 179 9.20 -18.39 12.93
C ASP A 179 8.02 -17.44 12.79
N ALA A 180 8.29 -16.14 12.64
CA ALA A 180 7.25 -15.14 12.42
C ALA A 180 6.47 -15.41 11.13
N SER A 181 7.17 -15.78 10.04
CA SER A 181 6.54 -16.15 8.77
C SER A 181 5.72 -17.43 8.89
N ARG A 182 6.23 -18.46 9.59
CA ARG A 182 5.48 -19.71 9.83
C ARG A 182 4.17 -19.44 10.58
N VAL A 183 4.21 -18.64 11.64
CA VAL A 183 3.00 -18.27 12.40
C VAL A 183 2.05 -17.43 11.52
N ALA A 184 2.57 -16.53 10.69
CA ALA A 184 1.75 -15.77 9.74
C ALA A 184 1.01 -16.69 8.76
N SER A 185 1.68 -17.71 8.21
CA SER A 185 1.05 -18.72 7.35
C SER A 185 0.01 -19.56 8.08
N GLU A 186 0.29 -20.01 9.31
CA GLU A 186 -0.66 -20.79 10.13
C GLU A 186 -1.95 -20.03 10.44
N LEU A 187 -1.86 -18.71 10.57
CA LEU A 187 -3.00 -17.81 10.79
C LEU A 187 -3.67 -17.34 9.50
N GLY A 188 -3.16 -17.76 8.34
CA GLY A 188 -3.72 -17.42 7.02
C GLY A 188 -3.41 -16.00 6.55
N PHE A 189 -2.40 -15.33 7.11
CA PHE A 189 -1.91 -14.05 6.57
C PHE A 189 -1.11 -14.23 5.28
N LEU A 190 -0.38 -15.33 5.16
CA LEU A 190 0.41 -15.65 3.97
C LEU A 190 -0.26 -16.76 3.15
N GLU A 191 -0.25 -16.58 1.84
CA GLU A 191 -0.55 -17.66 0.90
C GLU A 191 0.63 -18.64 0.80
N ALA A 192 0.45 -19.74 0.05
CA ALA A 192 1.50 -20.75 -0.14
C ALA A 192 2.77 -20.18 -0.79
N ASP A 193 2.60 -19.20 -1.70
CA ASP A 193 3.68 -18.38 -2.23
C ASP A 193 3.53 -16.95 -1.71
N PRO A 194 4.28 -16.55 -0.67
CA PRO A 194 4.16 -15.24 -0.05
C PRO A 194 4.93 -14.14 -0.81
N THR A 195 5.49 -14.41 -1.99
CA THR A 195 6.36 -13.48 -2.72
C THR A 195 5.71 -12.11 -2.92
N LEU A 196 4.41 -12.06 -3.23
CA LEU A 196 3.71 -10.79 -3.42
C LEU A 196 3.72 -9.89 -2.17
N ASP A 197 3.72 -10.50 -0.99
CA ASP A 197 3.75 -9.80 0.29
C ASP A 197 5.19 -9.48 0.71
N VAL A 198 6.03 -10.51 0.89
CA VAL A 198 7.36 -10.34 1.52
C VAL A 198 8.36 -9.59 0.65
N GLU A 199 8.19 -9.61 -0.67
CA GLU A 199 8.96 -8.80 -1.61
C GLU A 199 8.32 -7.42 -1.86
N GLY A 200 7.14 -7.12 -1.27
CA GLY A 200 6.53 -5.80 -1.32
C GLY A 200 5.82 -5.44 -2.62
N TYR A 201 5.50 -6.41 -3.50
CA TYR A 201 4.76 -6.16 -4.73
C TYR A 201 3.34 -5.66 -4.46
N ASP A 202 2.66 -6.23 -3.45
CA ASP A 202 1.35 -5.78 -3.01
C ASP A 202 1.40 -4.31 -2.54
N ALA A 203 2.39 -3.98 -1.71
CA ALA A 203 2.59 -2.62 -1.23
C ALA A 203 2.92 -1.64 -2.37
N ALA A 204 3.70 -2.06 -3.38
CA ALA A 204 4.06 -1.20 -4.53
C ALA A 204 2.85 -0.87 -5.41
N GLN A 205 1.98 -1.85 -5.65
CA GLN A 205 0.71 -1.62 -6.35
C GLN A 205 -0.23 -0.70 -5.53
N LYS A 206 -0.25 -0.81 -4.19
CA LYS A 206 -1.01 0.15 -3.34
C LYS A 206 -0.38 1.55 -3.37
N ALA A 207 0.95 1.64 -3.35
CA ALA A 207 1.69 2.89 -3.45
C ALA A 207 1.40 3.62 -4.76
N THR A 208 1.34 2.89 -5.88
CA THR A 208 0.93 3.39 -7.20
C THR A 208 -0.41 4.11 -7.14
N ILE A 209 -1.42 3.44 -6.58
CA ILE A 209 -2.78 3.99 -6.49
C ILE A 209 -2.83 5.20 -5.55
N LEU A 210 -2.19 5.10 -4.37
CA LEU A 210 -2.13 6.19 -3.40
C LEU A 210 -1.44 7.43 -3.97
N ALA A 211 -0.28 7.26 -4.58
CA ALA A 211 0.49 8.34 -5.19
C ALA A 211 -0.30 9.00 -6.32
N SER A 212 -0.96 8.20 -7.16
CA SER A 212 -1.68 8.73 -8.31
C SER A 212 -2.88 9.59 -7.92
N ILE A 213 -3.59 9.20 -6.86
CA ILE A 213 -4.71 9.99 -6.33
C ILE A 213 -4.20 11.21 -5.57
N ALA A 214 -3.22 11.04 -4.67
CA ALA A 214 -2.72 12.11 -3.80
C ALA A 214 -2.07 13.26 -4.57
N PHE A 215 -1.40 12.97 -5.68
CA PHE A 215 -0.66 13.96 -6.46
C PHE A 215 -1.21 14.17 -7.87
N HIS A 216 -2.40 13.66 -8.14
CA HIS A 216 -3.14 13.95 -9.37
C HIS A 216 -2.35 13.63 -10.65
N THR A 217 -1.52 12.59 -10.62
CA THR A 217 -0.51 12.27 -11.64
C THR A 217 -0.47 10.76 -11.83
N GLU A 218 -0.36 10.26 -13.06
CA GLU A 218 -0.18 8.82 -13.27
C GLU A 218 1.18 8.36 -12.77
N VAL A 219 1.20 7.38 -11.86
CA VAL A 219 2.42 6.74 -11.37
C VAL A 219 2.45 5.29 -11.87
N PRO A 220 3.31 4.94 -12.84
CA PRO A 220 3.44 3.55 -13.29
C PRO A 220 3.99 2.66 -12.16
N VAL A 221 3.46 1.44 -12.02
CA VAL A 221 3.93 0.49 -10.99
C VAL A 221 5.43 0.17 -11.13
N ASP A 222 5.94 0.11 -12.36
CA ASP A 222 7.35 -0.16 -12.64
C ASP A 222 8.28 1.00 -12.24
N ALA A 223 7.73 2.19 -12.01
CA ALA A 223 8.47 3.35 -11.51
C ALA A 223 8.54 3.38 -9.97
N VAL A 224 7.81 2.52 -9.27
CA VAL A 224 7.85 2.41 -7.81
C VAL A 224 9.10 1.64 -7.40
N HIS A 225 10.02 2.31 -6.70
CA HIS A 225 11.16 1.62 -6.08
C HIS A 225 10.67 0.60 -5.05
N ARG A 226 11.20 -0.62 -5.04
CA ARG A 226 10.68 -1.71 -4.22
C ARG A 226 11.79 -2.54 -3.60
N GLU A 227 11.78 -2.63 -2.27
CA GLU A 227 12.58 -3.54 -1.46
C GLU A 227 11.66 -4.29 -0.48
N GLY A 228 11.84 -5.60 -0.36
CA GLY A 228 11.08 -6.47 0.53
C GLY A 228 11.62 -6.54 1.96
N ILE A 229 11.01 -7.40 2.79
CA ILE A 229 11.44 -7.64 4.18
C ILE A 229 12.33 -8.89 4.33
N THR A 230 12.64 -9.60 3.25
CA THR A 230 13.33 -10.91 3.30
C THR A 230 14.77 -10.84 3.81
N GLN A 231 15.39 -9.65 3.78
CA GLN A 231 16.74 -9.42 4.32
C GLN A 231 16.73 -8.90 5.76
N ILE A 232 15.56 -8.77 6.40
CA ILE A 232 15.45 -8.26 7.76
C ILE A 232 15.80 -9.35 8.78
N THR A 233 16.78 -9.07 9.64
CA THR A 233 17.26 -10.02 10.67
C THR A 233 16.85 -9.61 12.08
N ALA A 234 16.93 -10.55 13.04
CA ALA A 234 16.65 -10.28 14.44
C ALA A 234 17.66 -9.26 15.03
N GLU A 235 18.93 -9.33 14.62
CA GLU A 235 19.97 -8.40 15.06
C GLU A 235 19.68 -6.96 14.61
N GLN A 236 19.13 -6.80 13.40
CA GLN A 236 18.71 -5.48 12.89
C GLN A 236 17.52 -4.94 13.70
N ILE A 237 16.56 -5.80 14.06
CA ILE A 237 15.42 -5.43 14.92
C ILE A 237 15.91 -5.01 16.31
N ASP A 238 16.84 -5.76 16.92
CA ASP A 238 17.40 -5.44 18.24
C ASP A 238 18.22 -4.14 18.23
N ALA A 239 18.99 -3.90 17.16
CA ALA A 239 19.71 -2.64 16.96
C ALA A 239 18.74 -1.47 16.80
N ALA A 240 17.68 -1.62 15.98
CA ALA A 240 16.63 -0.63 15.84
C ALA A 240 15.96 -0.31 17.18
N LYS A 241 15.60 -1.35 17.94
CA LYS A 241 14.95 -1.25 19.25
C LYS A 241 15.82 -0.53 20.27
N SER A 242 17.11 -0.86 20.34
CA SER A 242 18.09 -0.22 21.22
C SER A 242 18.28 1.27 20.87
N ALA A 243 18.18 1.61 19.58
CA ALA A 243 18.25 2.98 19.09
C ALA A 243 16.92 3.76 19.20
N GLY A 244 15.83 3.17 19.72
CA GLY A 244 14.54 3.84 19.91
C GLY A 244 13.62 3.82 18.67
N TYR A 245 13.85 2.88 17.75
CA TYR A 245 13.10 2.70 16.51
C TYR A 245 12.36 1.36 16.47
N VAL A 246 11.47 1.23 15.49
CA VAL A 246 10.85 -0.01 15.02
C VAL A 246 10.99 -0.08 13.50
N ILE A 247 11.15 -1.29 12.95
CA ILE A 247 11.20 -1.51 11.50
C ILE A 247 9.79 -1.76 10.97
N LYS A 248 9.40 -1.04 9.91
CA LYS A 248 8.12 -1.20 9.20
C LYS A 248 8.36 -1.24 7.70
N LEU A 249 7.61 -2.06 6.96
CA LEU A 249 7.54 -1.95 5.50
C LEU A 249 6.61 -0.79 5.13
N LEU A 250 7.16 0.29 4.59
CA LEU A 250 6.39 1.49 4.26
C LEU A 250 6.23 1.64 2.76
N ALA A 251 5.00 1.91 2.33
CA ALA A 251 4.71 2.54 1.05
C ALA A 251 4.71 4.05 1.24
N ILE A 252 5.61 4.75 0.54
CA ILE A 252 5.77 6.20 0.66
C ILE A 252 5.55 6.83 -0.72
N ALA A 253 4.70 7.84 -0.75
CA ALA A 253 4.50 8.70 -1.91
C ALA A 253 4.78 10.14 -1.45
N GLU A 254 5.62 10.87 -2.19
CA GLU A 254 6.08 12.19 -1.78
C GLU A 254 6.23 13.10 -2.99
N ARG A 255 5.76 14.34 -2.85
CA ARG A 255 6.08 15.41 -3.80
C ARG A 255 7.40 16.05 -3.37
N LEU A 256 8.38 16.04 -4.25
CA LEU A 256 9.71 16.56 -3.96
C LEU A 256 10.29 17.36 -5.12
N GLN A 257 11.39 18.06 -4.84
CA GLN A 257 12.17 18.78 -5.83
C GLN A 257 13.50 18.06 -6.01
N ALA A 258 13.81 17.63 -7.24
CA ALA A 258 15.08 17.03 -7.60
C ALA A 258 16.23 18.05 -7.51
N ALA A 259 17.47 17.56 -7.50
CA ALA A 259 18.67 18.40 -7.41
C ALA A 259 18.82 19.41 -8.56
N ASP A 260 18.25 19.11 -9.74
CA ASP A 260 18.23 20.00 -10.91
C ASP A 260 17.11 21.06 -10.85
N GLY A 261 16.30 21.06 -9.80
CA GLY A 261 15.17 21.96 -9.57
C GLY A 261 13.83 21.45 -10.07
N THR A 262 13.76 20.27 -10.70
CA THR A 262 12.52 19.68 -11.22
C THR A 262 11.61 19.25 -10.07
N HIS A 263 10.36 19.73 -10.05
CA HIS A 263 9.33 19.23 -9.13
C HIS A 263 8.69 17.98 -9.70
N GLY A 264 8.54 16.95 -8.86
CA GLY A 264 7.94 15.69 -9.27
C GLY A 264 7.45 14.85 -8.10
N VAL A 265 7.07 13.62 -8.40
CA VAL A 265 6.55 12.65 -7.43
C VAL A 265 7.52 11.49 -7.32
N SER A 266 7.81 11.05 -6.10
CA SER A 266 8.49 9.78 -5.84
C SER A 266 7.53 8.82 -5.16
N ALA A 267 7.45 7.59 -5.65
CA ALA A 267 6.74 6.49 -5.00
C ALA A 267 7.73 5.35 -4.74
N ARG A 268 7.71 4.80 -3.52
CA ARG A 268 8.68 3.81 -3.06
C ARG A 268 8.15 2.92 -1.95
N VAL A 269 8.66 1.71 -1.89
CA VAL A 269 8.37 0.71 -0.87
C VAL A 269 9.68 0.13 -0.36
N TYR A 270 9.92 0.20 0.94
CA TYR A 270 11.08 -0.44 1.58
C TYR A 270 10.88 -0.59 3.10
N PRO A 271 11.62 -1.49 3.75
CA PRO A 271 11.77 -1.48 5.20
C PRO A 271 12.40 -0.17 5.66
N ALA A 272 11.78 0.48 6.64
CA ALA A 272 12.24 1.72 7.21
C ALA A 272 12.17 1.70 8.73
N LEU A 273 13.13 2.36 9.36
CA LEU A 273 13.15 2.69 10.77
C LEU A 273 12.20 3.86 11.02
N ILE A 274 11.25 3.65 11.91
CA ILE A 274 10.31 4.65 12.40
C ILE A 274 10.55 4.85 13.89
N ARG A 275 10.62 6.10 14.35
CA ARG A 275 10.77 6.40 15.78
C ARG A 275 9.59 5.82 16.55
N ARG A 276 9.83 5.27 17.74
CA ARG A 276 8.76 4.64 18.54
C ARG A 276 7.64 5.59 18.98
N ASP A 277 7.87 6.90 18.97
CA ASP A 277 6.87 7.92 19.27
C ASP A 277 6.04 8.36 18.04
N HIS A 278 6.42 7.95 16.83
CA HIS A 278 5.66 8.23 15.62
C HIS A 278 4.38 7.37 15.58
N PRO A 279 3.22 7.89 15.14
CA PRO A 279 1.95 7.14 15.16
C PRO A 279 1.99 5.79 14.43
N LEU A 280 2.69 5.70 13.29
CA LEU A 280 2.88 4.44 12.55
C LEU A 280 3.63 3.35 13.36
N ALA A 281 4.42 3.71 14.37
CA ALA A 281 5.11 2.71 15.20
C ALA A 281 4.14 1.85 16.02
N ALA A 282 3.00 2.42 16.40
CA ALA A 282 1.96 1.75 17.19
C ALA A 282 1.01 0.86 16.37
N VAL A 283 1.27 0.72 15.06
CA VAL A 283 0.45 -0.12 14.16
C VAL A 283 0.95 -1.55 14.25
N HIS A 284 0.27 -2.33 15.09
CA HIS A 284 0.63 -3.72 15.41
C HIS A 284 -0.17 -4.75 14.61
N GLU A 285 0.29 -6.00 14.66
CA GLU A 285 -0.36 -7.15 14.02
C GLU A 285 -0.58 -6.96 12.50
N GLY A 286 -1.63 -7.57 11.94
CA GLY A 286 -2.01 -7.40 10.54
C GLY A 286 -2.83 -6.13 10.25
N LYS A 287 -2.71 -5.10 11.08
CA LYS A 287 -3.41 -3.82 10.87
C LYS A 287 -2.68 -2.95 9.87
N ASN A 288 -3.44 -2.13 9.16
CA ASN A 288 -2.92 -1.15 8.22
C ASN A 288 -3.11 0.27 8.75
N ALA A 289 -2.29 1.18 8.26
CA ALA A 289 -2.46 2.59 8.47
C ALA A 289 -1.94 3.41 7.29
N VAL A 290 -2.55 4.55 7.04
CA VAL A 290 -2.06 5.55 6.10
C VAL A 290 -1.97 6.89 6.83
N PHE A 291 -0.78 7.46 6.85
CA PHE A 291 -0.44 8.75 7.41
C PHE A 291 -0.26 9.74 6.26
N VAL A 292 -0.99 10.85 6.29
CA VAL A 292 -1.02 11.85 5.23
C VAL A 292 -0.55 13.17 5.82
N GLU A 293 0.38 13.83 5.13
CA GLU A 293 0.85 15.17 5.43
C GLU A 293 0.34 16.10 4.33
N ALA A 294 -0.38 17.16 4.73
CA ALA A 294 -0.88 18.20 3.84
C ALA A 294 -0.64 19.59 4.42
N GLU A 295 -0.50 20.59 3.55
CA GLU A 295 -0.12 21.96 3.94
C GLU A 295 -1.13 22.61 4.91
N ALA A 296 -2.44 22.47 4.67
CA ALA A 296 -3.46 23.09 5.51
C ALA A 296 -3.98 22.17 6.61
N ALA A 297 -4.24 20.89 6.31
CA ALA A 297 -4.76 19.91 7.27
C ALA A 297 -3.70 19.40 8.25
N GLY A 298 -2.41 19.56 7.93
CA GLY A 298 -1.31 19.01 8.70
C GLY A 298 -1.26 17.49 8.61
N GLU A 299 -1.05 16.84 9.75
CA GLU A 299 -0.90 15.39 9.86
C GLU A 299 -2.25 14.69 10.11
N LEU A 300 -2.61 13.73 9.26
CA LEU A 300 -3.80 12.90 9.38
C LEU A 300 -3.42 11.43 9.37
N MET A 301 -4.08 10.61 10.19
CA MET A 301 -3.86 9.16 10.21
C MET A 301 -5.18 8.40 10.08
N PHE A 302 -5.21 7.49 9.11
CA PHE A 302 -6.30 6.55 8.88
C PHE A 302 -5.82 5.16 9.29
N TYR A 303 -6.54 4.50 10.20
CA TYR A 303 -6.11 3.25 10.83
C TYR A 303 -7.25 2.23 10.85
N GLY A 304 -6.93 0.96 10.61
CA GLY A 304 -7.92 -0.10 10.66
C GLY A 304 -7.41 -1.45 10.15
N ALA A 305 -8.36 -2.34 9.86
CA ALA A 305 -8.06 -3.63 9.24
C ALA A 305 -7.76 -3.45 7.75
N GLY A 306 -6.62 -3.98 7.30
CA GLY A 306 -6.12 -3.87 5.93
C GLY A 306 -6.56 -4.96 4.97
N ALA A 307 -7.28 -5.96 5.47
CA ALA A 307 -7.78 -7.13 4.75
C ALA A 307 -9.00 -7.71 5.50
N GLY A 308 -9.67 -8.67 4.87
CA GLY A 308 -10.83 -9.38 5.45
C GLY A 308 -12.08 -9.28 4.59
N GLY A 309 -12.87 -10.36 4.54
CA GLY A 309 -14.06 -10.43 3.69
C GLY A 309 -15.12 -9.39 4.04
N ALA A 310 -15.40 -9.21 5.34
CA ALA A 310 -16.40 -8.25 5.82
C ALA A 310 -15.89 -6.81 5.76
N GLU A 311 -14.62 -6.61 6.10
CA GLU A 311 -13.92 -5.32 6.09
C GLU A 311 -13.88 -4.74 4.67
N THR A 312 -13.42 -5.53 3.70
CA THR A 312 -13.40 -5.11 2.28
C THR A 312 -14.82 -4.92 1.74
N ALA A 313 -15.78 -5.77 2.13
CA ALA A 313 -17.18 -5.58 1.73
C ALA A 313 -17.77 -4.25 2.23
N SER A 314 -17.34 -3.75 3.39
CA SER A 314 -17.75 -2.43 3.89
C SER A 314 -17.36 -1.30 2.94
N ALA A 315 -16.12 -1.31 2.43
CA ALA A 315 -15.66 -0.30 1.47
C ALA A 315 -16.39 -0.42 0.12
N VAL A 316 -16.58 -1.64 -0.38
CA VAL A 316 -17.37 -1.90 -1.61
C VAL A 316 -18.78 -1.34 -1.49
N LEU A 317 -19.45 -1.56 -0.34
CA LEU A 317 -20.80 -1.02 -0.11
C LEU A 317 -20.81 0.51 0.01
N GLY A 318 -19.75 1.11 0.56
CA GLY A 318 -19.58 2.56 0.59
C GLY A 318 -19.51 3.18 -0.81
N ASP A 319 -18.80 2.54 -1.72
CA ASP A 319 -18.73 2.94 -3.14
C ASP A 319 -20.05 2.66 -3.87
N LEU A 320 -20.67 1.51 -3.63
CA LEU A 320 -22.00 1.18 -4.18
C LEU A 320 -23.05 2.23 -3.79
N VAL A 321 -23.12 2.63 -2.52
CA VAL A 321 -24.05 3.66 -2.05
C VAL A 321 -23.75 5.00 -2.72
N SER A 322 -22.47 5.33 -2.92
CA SER A 322 -22.06 6.58 -3.58
C SER A 322 -22.49 6.61 -5.04
N ALA A 323 -22.19 5.54 -5.79
CA ALA A 323 -22.60 5.36 -7.19
C ALA A 323 -24.14 5.39 -7.32
N ALA A 324 -24.84 4.64 -6.47
CA ALA A 324 -26.30 4.60 -6.48
C ALA A 324 -26.95 5.95 -6.17
N ARG A 325 -26.39 6.74 -5.24
CA ARG A 325 -26.86 8.11 -4.97
C ARG A 325 -26.69 9.02 -6.17
N ARG A 326 -25.56 8.92 -6.87
CA ARG A 326 -25.33 9.66 -8.13
C ARG A 326 -26.39 9.32 -9.17
N HIS A 327 -26.77 8.05 -9.32
CA HIS A 327 -27.87 7.65 -10.20
C HIS A 327 -29.22 8.30 -9.82
N VAL A 328 -29.49 8.52 -8.52
CA VAL A 328 -30.73 9.16 -8.05
C VAL A 328 -30.71 10.67 -8.24
N VAL A 329 -29.59 11.32 -7.94
CA VAL A 329 -29.42 12.77 -8.07
C VAL A 329 -29.27 13.19 -9.54
N GLY A 330 -28.68 12.33 -10.37
CA GLY A 330 -28.26 12.63 -11.73
C GLY A 330 -26.93 13.38 -11.78
N GLY A 331 -26.29 13.34 -12.95
CA GLY A 331 -25.00 13.99 -13.21
C GLY A 331 -23.91 13.00 -13.66
N PRO A 332 -22.83 13.50 -14.27
CA PRO A 332 -21.72 12.66 -14.67
C PRO A 332 -21.01 12.07 -13.45
N GLY A 333 -20.24 11.00 -13.67
CA GLY A 333 -19.26 10.50 -12.70
C GLY A 333 -18.26 11.58 -12.29
N ILE A 334 -17.59 11.36 -11.15
CA ILE A 334 -16.45 12.18 -10.75
C ILE A 334 -15.31 11.88 -11.73
N PRO A 335 -14.77 12.89 -12.45
CA PRO A 335 -13.64 12.69 -13.35
C PRO A 335 -12.45 12.09 -12.61
N GLY A 336 -11.63 11.35 -13.34
CA GLY A 336 -10.31 10.94 -12.91
C GLY A 336 -9.46 12.15 -12.50
N SER A 337 -8.52 11.90 -11.60
CA SER A 337 -7.76 12.96 -10.96
C SER A 337 -6.43 13.26 -11.64
N LEU A 338 -6.12 12.68 -12.80
CA LEU A 338 -4.77 12.63 -13.39
C LEU A 338 -4.44 13.85 -14.28
N HIS A 339 -4.47 15.06 -13.72
CA HIS A 339 -4.34 16.31 -14.49
C HIS A 339 -3.02 17.07 -14.27
N ALA A 340 -2.21 16.69 -13.28
CA ALA A 340 -1.01 17.43 -12.91
C ALA A 340 0.23 17.04 -13.72
N GLU A 341 0.23 15.86 -14.36
CA GLU A 341 1.30 15.36 -15.24
C GLU A 341 2.72 15.54 -14.66
N LEU A 342 2.88 15.34 -13.35
CA LEU A 342 4.18 15.53 -12.69
C LEU A 342 5.17 14.43 -13.13
N PRO A 343 6.45 14.76 -13.34
CA PRO A 343 7.46 13.74 -13.63
C PRO A 343 7.64 12.82 -12.42
N ILE A 344 7.84 11.53 -12.69
CA ILE A 344 8.18 10.55 -11.65
C ILE A 344 9.69 10.59 -11.41
N LEU A 345 10.09 10.94 -10.20
CA LEU A 345 11.47 11.08 -9.80
C LEU A 345 11.99 9.76 -9.21
N PRO A 346 13.23 9.34 -9.56
CA PRO A 346 13.79 8.10 -9.05
C PRO A 346 14.07 8.20 -7.54
N VAL A 347 14.16 7.04 -6.88
CA VAL A 347 14.45 6.97 -5.43
C VAL A 347 15.73 7.73 -5.05
N GLY A 348 16.71 7.80 -5.95
CA GLY A 348 17.96 8.52 -5.77
C GLY A 348 17.81 10.02 -5.48
N GLU A 349 16.71 10.65 -5.87
CA GLU A 349 16.43 12.07 -5.60
C GLU A 349 15.76 12.31 -4.24
N VAL A 350 15.33 11.25 -3.55
CA VAL A 350 14.69 11.34 -2.24
C VAL A 350 15.69 11.80 -1.19
N THR A 351 15.26 12.65 -0.27
CA THR A 351 16.06 13.02 0.91
C THR A 351 15.61 12.23 2.14
N THR A 352 16.44 11.28 2.57
CA THR A 352 16.20 10.37 3.70
C THR A 352 17.45 10.29 4.59
N ALA A 353 17.41 9.50 5.67
CA ALA A 353 18.57 9.20 6.51
C ALA A 353 18.77 7.69 6.62
N TYR A 354 19.99 7.22 6.87
CA TYR A 354 20.32 5.79 6.99
C TYR A 354 20.71 5.42 8.42
N GLN A 355 20.39 4.20 8.81
CA GLN A 355 21.15 3.44 9.80
C GLN A 355 21.99 2.40 9.06
N ILE A 356 23.29 2.45 9.25
CA ILE A 356 24.27 1.56 8.62
C ILE A 356 24.91 0.73 9.72
N MET A 357 24.85 -0.60 9.59
CA MET A 357 25.57 -1.52 10.47
C MET A 357 26.77 -2.08 9.71
N LEU A 358 27.93 -2.01 10.35
CA LEU A 358 29.21 -2.44 9.80
C LEU A 358 29.88 -3.41 10.75
N GLU A 359 30.53 -4.42 10.19
CA GLU A 359 31.61 -5.14 10.84
C GLU A 359 32.93 -4.55 10.37
N VAL A 360 33.78 -4.17 11.32
CA VAL A 360 35.03 -3.48 11.04
C VAL A 360 36.18 -4.14 11.81
N ARG A 361 37.41 -3.91 11.35
CA ARG A 361 38.60 -4.34 12.08
C ARG A 361 38.72 -3.55 13.39
N ASP A 362 39.07 -4.22 14.48
CA ASP A 362 39.28 -3.55 15.77
C ASP A 362 40.70 -2.96 15.84
N GLN A 363 40.88 -1.81 15.19
CA GLN A 363 42.16 -1.09 15.17
C GLN A 363 41.97 0.43 15.26
N PRO A 364 42.96 1.18 15.79
CA PRO A 364 42.91 2.64 15.79
C PRO A 364 42.78 3.22 14.37
N GLY A 365 41.97 4.28 14.22
CA GLY A 365 41.82 5.00 12.96
C GLY A 365 40.66 4.55 12.06
N VAL A 366 39.98 3.44 12.38
CA VAL A 366 38.82 2.97 11.60
C VAL A 366 37.70 4.01 11.56
N LEU A 367 37.34 4.60 12.71
CA LEU A 367 36.33 5.67 12.77
C LEU A 367 36.73 6.89 11.94
N ALA A 368 38.01 7.25 11.91
CA ALA A 368 38.49 8.39 11.13
C ALA A 368 38.39 8.11 9.62
N SER A 369 38.72 6.88 9.19
CA SER A 369 38.57 6.45 7.80
C SER A 369 37.10 6.49 7.36
N ILE A 370 36.21 5.90 8.17
CA ILE A 370 34.77 5.89 7.91
C ILE A 370 34.20 7.31 7.86
N ALA A 371 34.55 8.16 8.82
CA ALA A 371 34.13 9.57 8.82
C ALA A 371 34.62 10.32 7.58
N GLY A 372 35.83 10.03 7.09
CA GLY A 372 36.35 10.56 5.83
C GLY A 372 35.48 10.17 4.63
N ILE A 373 35.11 8.89 4.52
CA ILE A 373 34.26 8.36 3.44
C ILE A 373 32.88 9.06 3.40
N LEU A 374 32.28 9.26 4.57
CA LEU A 374 31.01 9.99 4.71
C LEU A 374 31.18 11.46 4.26
N ALA A 375 32.21 12.14 4.77
CA ALA A 375 32.44 13.55 4.49
C ALA A 375 32.72 13.84 3.00
N GLU A 376 33.47 12.98 2.32
CA GLU A 376 33.74 13.08 0.88
C GLU A 376 32.47 13.10 0.01
N ARG A 377 31.37 12.54 0.53
CA ARG A 377 30.06 12.45 -0.15
C ARG A 377 29.03 13.41 0.43
N GLY A 378 29.45 14.32 1.31
CA GLY A 378 28.54 15.28 1.94
C GLY A 378 27.55 14.64 2.91
N VAL A 379 27.80 13.41 3.38
CA VAL A 379 26.96 12.72 4.36
C VAL A 379 27.49 13.01 5.76
N SER A 380 26.61 13.41 6.66
CA SER A 380 26.94 13.68 8.07
C SER A 380 26.44 12.56 8.97
N ALA A 381 27.23 12.17 9.97
CA ALA A 381 26.81 11.22 11.00
C ALA A 381 26.06 11.94 12.13
N ALA A 382 24.84 11.48 12.41
CA ALA A 382 24.03 11.93 13.54
C ALA A 382 24.35 11.14 14.82
N SER A 383 24.70 9.86 14.68
CA SER A 383 25.10 9.00 15.80
C SER A 383 26.11 7.95 15.33
N VAL A 384 26.97 7.53 16.26
CA VAL A 384 27.93 6.45 16.05
C VAL A 384 28.03 5.65 17.34
N GLU A 385 27.76 4.35 17.27
CA GLU A 385 27.91 3.42 18.39
C GLU A 385 28.83 2.27 17.98
N GLN A 386 29.89 2.04 18.74
CA GLN A 386 30.81 0.93 18.52
C GLN A 386 30.71 -0.05 19.69
N THR A 387 30.47 -1.32 19.37
CA THR A 387 30.49 -2.42 20.33
C THR A 387 31.56 -3.42 19.94
N VAL A 388 32.13 -4.09 20.94
CA VAL A 388 33.13 -5.14 20.70
C VAL A 388 32.40 -6.38 20.19
N ALA A 389 32.72 -6.82 18.97
CA ALA A 389 32.26 -8.10 18.46
C ALA A 389 33.23 -9.18 18.98
N GLY A 390 32.72 -10.21 19.65
CA GLY A 390 33.59 -11.29 20.13
C GLY A 390 34.34 -11.93 18.97
N ALA A 391 35.66 -12.12 19.12
CA ALA A 391 36.44 -12.85 18.12
C ALA A 391 35.87 -14.27 17.97
N ALA A 392 35.44 -14.63 16.76
CA ALA A 392 35.28 -16.05 16.42
C ALA A 392 36.60 -16.76 16.76
N ALA A 393 36.55 -17.95 17.38
CA ALA A 393 37.74 -18.62 17.91
C ALA A 393 38.86 -18.72 16.84
N GLY A 394 39.90 -17.88 16.98
CA GLY A 394 41.04 -17.79 16.06
C GLY A 394 40.99 -16.69 14.98
N GLY A 395 39.98 -15.81 14.98
CA GLY A 395 39.86 -14.68 14.05
C GLY A 395 40.58 -13.41 14.52
N GLU A 396 40.79 -12.46 13.58
CA GLU A 396 41.22 -11.10 13.91
C GLU A 396 40.16 -10.39 14.79
N PRO A 397 40.57 -9.53 15.72
CA PRO A 397 39.63 -8.79 16.55
C PRO A 397 38.78 -7.87 15.67
N SER A 398 37.45 -7.95 15.84
CA SER A 398 36.47 -7.17 15.08
C SER A 398 35.59 -6.35 16.02
N ALA A 399 35.05 -5.26 15.49
CA ALA A 399 34.07 -4.44 16.17
C ALA A 399 32.82 -4.30 15.31
N ALA A 400 31.66 -4.19 15.94
CA ALA A 400 30.43 -3.82 15.28
C ALA A 400 30.22 -2.31 15.42
N LEU A 401 29.90 -1.64 14.32
CA LEU A 401 29.65 -0.21 14.28
C LEU A 401 28.25 0.05 13.74
N VAL A 402 27.46 0.84 14.47
CA VAL A 402 26.14 1.32 14.04
C VAL A 402 26.23 2.83 13.83
N ILE A 403 25.95 3.29 12.61
CA ILE A 403 26.02 4.69 12.22
C ILE A 403 24.62 5.15 11.83
N GLY A 404 24.09 6.15 12.52
CA GLY A 404 22.93 6.91 12.05
C GLY A 404 23.39 8.15 11.28
N THR A 405 22.88 8.40 10.08
CA THR A 405 23.19 9.61 9.31
C THR A 405 22.17 10.73 9.58
N HIS A 406 22.56 11.97 9.32
CA HIS A 406 21.58 13.02 9.03
C HIS A 406 20.92 12.80 7.67
N ARG A 407 19.91 13.62 7.36
CA ARG A 407 19.25 13.58 6.06
C ARG A 407 20.21 13.97 4.94
N ALA A 408 20.23 13.17 3.89
CA ALA A 408 20.95 13.43 2.65
C ALA A 408 20.19 12.79 1.48
N ARG A 409 20.60 13.13 0.25
CA ARG A 409 20.03 12.54 -0.94
C ARG A 409 20.35 11.04 -0.98
N GLU A 410 19.37 10.23 -1.33
CA GLU A 410 19.46 8.77 -1.32
C GLU A 410 20.61 8.27 -2.19
N ALA A 411 20.82 8.88 -3.37
CA ALA A 411 21.93 8.54 -4.24
C ALA A 411 23.31 8.74 -3.56
N ASP A 412 23.45 9.78 -2.74
CA ASP A 412 24.71 10.10 -2.04
C ASP A 412 24.92 9.16 -0.84
N LEU A 413 23.83 8.75 -0.17
CA LEU A 413 23.85 7.73 0.87
C LEU A 413 24.19 6.34 0.31
N ALA A 414 23.59 5.96 -0.82
CA ALA A 414 23.89 4.71 -1.52
C ALA A 414 25.35 4.68 -1.98
N ALA A 415 25.86 5.77 -2.57
CA ALA A 415 27.26 5.88 -2.95
C ALA A 415 28.22 5.83 -1.74
N THR A 416 27.78 6.30 -0.57
CA THR A 416 28.53 6.16 0.70
C THR A 416 28.61 4.70 1.13
N VAL A 417 27.50 3.97 1.08
CA VAL A 417 27.47 2.54 1.41
C VAL A 417 28.40 1.74 0.50
N GLU A 418 28.39 1.97 -0.81
CA GLU A 418 29.29 1.28 -1.74
C GLU A 418 30.77 1.59 -1.46
N ALA A 419 31.08 2.83 -1.08
CA ALA A 419 32.43 3.20 -0.69
C ALA A 419 32.86 2.55 0.63
N LEU A 420 31.94 2.41 1.60
CA LEU A 420 32.19 1.68 2.83
C LEU A 420 32.44 0.19 2.55
N ARG A 421 31.68 -0.43 1.63
CA ARG A 421 31.90 -1.83 1.21
C ARG A 421 33.30 -2.05 0.62
N ALA A 422 33.83 -1.06 -0.08
CA ALA A 422 35.14 -1.13 -0.72
C ALA A 422 36.32 -0.76 0.21
N ALA A 423 36.06 -0.28 1.43
CA ALA A 423 37.09 0.19 2.33
C ALA A 423 37.79 -0.96 3.07
N ASP A 424 39.13 -0.99 3.07
CA ASP A 424 39.93 -2.06 3.71
C ASP A 424 39.64 -2.26 5.20
N VAL A 425 39.15 -1.22 5.88
CA VAL A 425 38.83 -1.25 7.31
C VAL A 425 37.46 -1.88 7.62
N VAL A 426 36.60 -2.01 6.62
CA VAL A 426 35.26 -2.61 6.72
C VAL A 426 35.34 -4.05 6.25
N THR A 427 34.97 -4.98 7.13
CA THR A 427 34.90 -6.41 6.81
C THR A 427 33.59 -6.74 6.14
N ALA A 428 32.48 -6.15 6.60
CA ALA A 428 31.16 -6.32 5.99
C ALA A 428 30.25 -5.12 6.29
N VAL A 429 29.35 -4.80 5.34
CA VAL A 429 28.16 -3.99 5.60
C VAL A 429 27.00 -4.95 5.85
N THR A 430 26.58 -5.07 7.10
CA THR A 430 25.61 -6.08 7.56
C THR A 430 24.17 -5.60 7.51
N SER A 431 23.95 -4.29 7.53
CA SER A 431 22.61 -3.70 7.40
C SER A 431 22.67 -2.29 6.85
N VAL A 432 21.67 -1.94 6.04
CA VAL A 432 21.38 -0.58 5.61
C VAL A 432 19.87 -0.41 5.65
N LEU A 433 19.38 0.41 6.57
CA LEU A 433 17.95 0.71 6.70
C LEU A 433 17.72 2.21 6.58
N ARG A 434 16.73 2.58 5.78
CA ARG A 434 16.27 3.97 5.67
C ARG A 434 15.52 4.37 6.93
N LEU A 435 15.55 5.65 7.26
CA LEU A 435 14.90 6.23 8.42
C LEU A 435 13.82 7.21 7.95
N GLU A 436 12.61 7.04 8.43
CA GLU A 436 11.45 7.81 7.99
C GLU A 436 10.64 8.37 9.17
N GLY A 437 9.67 9.25 8.89
CA GLY A 437 8.84 9.87 9.93
C GLY A 437 9.57 10.87 10.82
N GLN A 438 10.68 11.47 10.33
CA GLN A 438 11.30 12.63 10.97
C GLN A 438 10.70 13.91 10.39
N ALA A 439 10.05 14.71 11.24
CA ALA A 439 9.63 16.08 10.94
C ALA A 439 10.83 17.03 10.90
#